data_AF-G9K949-F1
#
_entry.id   AF-G9K949-F1
#
_cell.length_a   1.000
_cell.length_b   1.000
_cell.length_c   1.000
_cell.angle_alpha   90.00
_cell.angle_beta   90.00
_cell.angle_gamma   90.00
#
_symmetry.space_group_name_H-M   'P 1'
#
loop_
_entity.id
_entity.type
_entity.pdbx_description
1 polymer ?
#
loop_
_entity_poly.entity_id
_entity_poly.type
_entity_poly.pdbx_seq_one_letter_code
_entity_poly.pdbx_strand_id
1 'polypeptide(L)'
;QMLNHDLSCTVSPLLEITLGNLNTMEAVLLEMKIGAKVRKDPFSQVMTEMVCLHSPGKEGPFKVLNNCYIYKDIIQVKLIDLSQVTYLEVTSLVVAAQIKAIQSPAATIWDCIHKTTSIGIYGPRYIHPSFTVIFTVCGHCYMPGKLTISDMKKGAKNTSPVVFQLWGKHSFLLDKPQDLSISVFSCDPDFEVKAERERKEIKQKQLLAGEVVHQQFLFSLADSREMHIFVFRVQVEPPNGRAVTQFFVTTPDPAPNLKRLSNRLGDLQEEKKIKSAPLLPAVCVKYPTFQD
;
A
#
# COMPACT_ATOMS: atom_id res chain seq x y z
N GLN A 1 -12.50 -4.31 23.81
CA GLN A 1 -12.04 -5.68 23.51
C GLN A 1 -10.77 -5.58 22.68
N MET A 2 -9.75 -6.40 22.94
CA MET A 2 -8.56 -6.47 22.07
C MET A 2 -8.99 -7.07 20.72
N LEU A 3 -8.70 -6.37 19.63
CA LEU A 3 -9.18 -6.73 18.29
C LEU A 3 -8.59 -8.06 17.76
N ASN A 4 -7.31 -8.30 18.07
CA ASN A 4 -6.55 -9.45 17.59
C ASN A 4 -6.07 -10.31 18.77
N HIS A 5 -6.45 -11.59 18.77
CA HIS A 5 -6.03 -12.64 19.73
C HIS A 5 -6.42 -14.02 19.15
N ASP A 6 -6.21 -15.11 19.90
CA ASP A 6 -6.41 -16.47 19.36
C ASP A 6 -7.82 -16.75 18.83
N LEU A 7 -8.85 -16.05 19.34
CA LEU A 7 -10.26 -16.23 18.97
C LEU A 7 -10.81 -15.11 18.09
N SER A 8 -10.03 -14.06 17.80
CA SER A 8 -10.47 -12.91 17.00
C SER A 8 -9.36 -12.38 16.11
N CYS A 9 -9.68 -12.05 14.88
CA CYS A 9 -8.71 -11.48 13.95
C CYS A 9 -9.34 -10.39 13.08
N THR A 10 -8.67 -9.24 12.94
CA THR A 10 -9.11 -8.17 12.04
C THR A 10 -8.88 -8.56 10.58
N VAL A 11 -9.87 -8.26 9.75
CA VAL A 11 -9.92 -8.65 8.34
C VAL A 11 -10.18 -7.46 7.42
N SER A 12 -10.36 -6.25 7.95
CA SER A 12 -10.44 -5.01 7.19
C SER A 12 -9.39 -4.01 7.68
N PRO A 13 -9.09 -2.94 6.91
CA PRO A 13 -8.44 -1.77 7.50
C PRO A 13 -9.29 -1.20 8.64
N LEU A 14 -8.62 -0.55 9.60
CA LEU A 14 -9.28 0.34 10.55
C LEU A 14 -9.57 1.65 9.83
N LEU A 15 -10.85 2.00 9.73
CA LEU A 15 -11.30 3.23 9.09
C LEU A 15 -11.71 4.24 10.14
N GLU A 16 -11.09 5.41 10.13
CA GLU A 16 -11.64 6.58 10.79
C GLU A 16 -12.55 7.32 9.84
N ILE A 17 -13.74 7.57 10.31
CA ILE A 17 -14.76 8.30 9.60
C ILE A 17 -14.97 9.56 10.42
N THR A 18 -14.55 10.68 9.84
CA THR A 18 -14.75 11.99 10.42
C THR A 18 -15.84 12.70 9.66
N LEU A 19 -16.91 13.04 10.36
CA LEU A 19 -18.07 13.70 9.79
C LEU A 19 -18.18 15.09 10.39
N GLY A 20 -18.34 16.09 9.53
CA GLY A 20 -18.53 17.48 9.95
C GLY A 20 -19.50 18.17 9.01
N ASN A 21 -20.38 19.01 9.57
CA ASN A 21 -21.37 19.79 8.82
C ASN A 21 -22.25 18.96 7.88
N LEU A 22 -22.60 17.72 8.28
CA LEU A 22 -23.52 16.89 7.49
C LEU A 22 -24.96 17.29 7.76
N ASN A 23 -25.65 17.72 6.70
CA ASN A 23 -27.10 17.92 6.69
C ASN A 23 -27.82 16.75 6.00
N THR A 24 -27.40 15.52 6.31
CA THR A 24 -27.99 14.30 5.77
C THR A 24 -29.07 13.77 6.71
N MET A 25 -30.30 13.63 6.22
CA MET A 25 -31.46 13.17 7.00
C MET A 25 -31.60 11.64 7.08
N GLU A 26 -30.68 10.87 6.48
CA GLU A 26 -30.82 9.42 6.31
C GLU A 26 -29.65 8.62 6.91
N ALA A 27 -28.70 8.20 6.09
CA ALA A 27 -27.59 7.34 6.50
C ALA A 27 -26.41 7.44 5.52
N VAL A 28 -25.21 7.19 6.01
CA VAL A 28 -24.05 6.94 5.15
C VAL A 28 -23.88 5.43 4.98
N LEU A 29 -23.83 4.99 3.72
CA LEU A 29 -23.51 3.60 3.38
C LEU A 29 -22.02 3.49 3.11
N LEU A 30 -21.36 2.61 3.85
CA LEU A 30 -19.95 2.29 3.66
C LEU A 30 -19.81 0.88 3.12
N GLU A 31 -19.14 0.74 1.99
CA GLU A 31 -18.77 -0.55 1.44
C GLU A 31 -17.26 -0.75 1.55
N MET A 32 -16.84 -1.89 2.08
CA MET A 32 -15.41 -2.24 2.10
C MET A 32 -15.21 -3.71 1.80
N LYS A 33 -14.05 -4.02 1.24
CA LYS A 33 -13.64 -5.39 0.98
C LYS A 33 -12.88 -5.96 2.17
N ILE A 34 -13.23 -7.17 2.58
CA ILE A 34 -12.57 -7.91 3.66
C ILE A 34 -11.51 -8.85 3.09
N GLY A 35 -10.41 -8.99 3.84
CA GLY A 35 -9.27 -9.85 3.55
C GLY A 35 -9.37 -11.23 4.18
N ALA A 36 -10.58 -11.75 4.40
CA ALA A 36 -10.76 -13.10 4.90
C ALA A 36 -12.10 -13.69 4.49
N LYS A 37 -12.18 -15.02 4.53
CA LYS A 37 -13.39 -15.78 4.30
C LYS A 37 -13.49 -16.93 5.30
N VAL A 38 -14.66 -17.16 5.87
CA VAL A 38 -14.90 -18.35 6.71
C VAL A 38 -14.77 -19.61 5.84
N ARG A 39 -14.06 -20.62 6.33
CA ARG A 39 -13.90 -21.89 5.61
C ARG A 39 -15.24 -22.59 5.46
N LYS A 40 -15.40 -23.35 4.37
CA LYS A 40 -16.70 -23.96 4.00
C LYS A 40 -17.07 -25.20 4.81
N ASP A 41 -16.17 -25.72 5.63
CA ASP A 41 -16.47 -26.88 6.46
C ASP A 41 -17.56 -26.55 7.49
N PRO A 42 -18.42 -27.51 7.85
CA PRO A 42 -19.54 -27.28 8.76
C PRO A 42 -19.11 -26.69 10.11
N PHE A 43 -17.95 -27.10 10.61
CA PHE A 43 -17.41 -26.62 11.88
C PHE A 43 -17.14 -25.11 11.83
N SER A 44 -16.37 -24.65 10.84
CA SER A 44 -16.02 -23.23 10.68
C SER A 44 -17.25 -22.34 10.47
N GLN A 45 -18.24 -22.81 9.70
CA GLN A 45 -19.49 -22.07 9.43
C GLN A 45 -20.36 -21.87 10.67
N VAL A 46 -20.35 -22.83 11.60
CA VAL A 46 -21.10 -22.73 12.87
C VAL A 46 -20.33 -21.94 13.91
N MET A 47 -19.02 -22.15 13.98
CA MET A 47 -18.16 -21.63 15.04
C MET A 47 -17.71 -20.19 14.83
N THR A 48 -17.71 -19.69 13.58
CA THR A 48 -17.14 -18.38 13.25
C THR A 48 -18.21 -17.37 12.88
N GLU A 49 -18.06 -16.15 13.38
CA GLU A 49 -18.81 -14.98 12.92
C GLU A 49 -17.88 -13.95 12.31
N MET A 50 -18.39 -13.21 11.33
CA MET A 50 -17.79 -11.96 10.90
C MET A 50 -18.58 -10.82 11.53
N VAL A 51 -17.93 -10.01 12.36
CA VAL A 51 -18.56 -8.90 13.09
C VAL A 51 -17.98 -7.57 12.63
N CYS A 52 -18.86 -6.58 12.48
CA CYS A 52 -18.46 -5.19 12.32
C CYS A 52 -18.35 -4.55 13.70
N LEU A 53 -17.24 -3.88 13.97
CA LEU A 53 -16.93 -3.26 15.24
C LEU A 53 -16.73 -1.76 15.05
N HIS A 54 -17.32 -0.95 15.94
CA HIS A 54 -17.17 0.50 15.94
C HIS A 54 -16.70 1.02 17.30
N SER A 55 -16.06 2.19 17.30
CA SER A 55 -15.54 2.86 18.50
C SER A 55 -15.47 4.37 18.28
N PRO A 56 -15.68 5.22 19.29
CA PRO A 56 -15.46 6.67 19.19
C PRO A 56 -13.98 7.08 18.98
N GLY A 57 -13.04 6.13 19.10
CA GLY A 57 -11.62 6.37 18.84
C GLY A 57 -10.87 5.10 18.41
N LYS A 58 -9.67 5.27 17.84
CA LYS A 58 -8.84 4.18 17.29
C LYS A 58 -8.50 3.10 18.30
N GLU A 59 -8.35 3.49 19.56
CA GLU A 59 -7.85 2.63 20.63
C GLU A 59 -8.97 1.79 21.27
N GLY A 60 -10.23 2.04 20.87
CA GLY A 60 -11.39 1.43 21.49
C GLY A 60 -11.98 2.30 22.61
N PRO A 61 -12.91 1.75 23.41
CA PRO A 61 -13.39 0.37 23.36
C PRO A 61 -14.30 0.11 22.15
N PHE A 62 -14.02 -0.97 21.42
CA PHE A 62 -14.84 -1.43 20.31
C PHE A 62 -16.12 -2.14 20.76
N LYS A 63 -17.23 -1.85 20.08
CA LYS A 63 -18.56 -2.45 20.23
C LYS A 63 -19.07 -3.02 18.91
N VAL A 64 -19.90 -4.04 18.96
CA VAL A 64 -20.51 -4.65 17.77
C VAL A 64 -21.55 -3.71 17.15
N LEU A 65 -21.45 -3.52 15.83
CA LEU A 65 -22.39 -2.76 15.03
C LEU A 65 -23.34 -3.73 14.30
N ASN A 66 -24.62 -3.69 14.63
CA ASN A 66 -25.61 -4.63 14.10
C ASN A 66 -26.06 -4.31 12.66
N ASN A 67 -25.87 -3.07 12.20
CA ASN A 67 -26.33 -2.61 10.87
C ASN A 67 -25.29 -2.89 9.78
N CYS A 68 -24.82 -4.14 9.72
CA CYS A 68 -23.88 -4.59 8.69
C CYS A 68 -24.41 -5.80 7.93
N TYR A 69 -24.11 -5.85 6.64
CA TYR A 69 -24.43 -6.96 5.75
C TYR A 69 -23.15 -7.43 5.06
N ILE A 70 -22.91 -8.74 5.08
CA ILE A 70 -21.71 -9.33 4.47
C ILE A 70 -22.14 -10.20 3.29
N TYR A 71 -21.64 -9.86 2.12
CA TYR A 71 -21.83 -10.65 0.91
C TYR A 71 -20.48 -10.95 0.27
N LYS A 72 -20.14 -12.24 0.20
CA LYS A 72 -18.83 -12.73 -0.26
C LYS A 72 -17.69 -12.09 0.54
N ASP A 73 -16.94 -11.20 -0.09
CA ASP A 73 -15.80 -10.47 0.44
C ASP A 73 -16.09 -8.98 0.61
N ILE A 74 -17.35 -8.56 0.49
CA ILE A 74 -17.77 -7.17 0.68
C ILE A 74 -18.65 -7.11 1.93
N ILE A 75 -18.35 -6.14 2.80
CA ILE A 75 -19.22 -5.74 3.88
C ILE A 75 -19.80 -4.36 3.58
N GLN A 76 -21.11 -4.24 3.74
CA GLN A 76 -21.86 -3.00 3.65
C GLN A 76 -22.30 -2.63 5.06
N VAL A 77 -22.06 -1.38 5.44
CA VAL A 77 -22.36 -0.87 6.77
C VAL A 77 -23.22 0.37 6.62
N LYS A 78 -24.38 0.38 7.27
CA LYS A 78 -25.28 1.53 7.28
C LYS A 78 -25.12 2.31 8.57
N LEU A 79 -24.55 3.51 8.47
CA LEU A 79 -24.37 4.44 9.58
C LEU A 79 -25.61 5.36 9.66
N ILE A 80 -26.48 5.11 10.65
CA ILE A 80 -27.82 5.72 10.75
C ILE A 80 -27.88 6.83 11.82
N ASP A 81 -27.07 6.73 12.87
CA ASP A 81 -27.07 7.69 13.98
C ASP A 81 -26.01 8.78 13.78
N LEU A 82 -26.03 9.38 12.60
CA LEU A 82 -25.24 10.57 12.30
C LEU A 82 -26.10 11.77 12.71
N SER A 83 -26.34 11.92 14.02
CA SER A 83 -27.05 13.09 14.55
C SER A 83 -26.44 14.38 13.96
N GLN A 84 -27.17 15.49 13.89
CA GLN A 84 -26.66 16.74 13.31
C GLN A 84 -25.39 17.21 14.05
N VAL A 85 -24.22 16.71 13.66
CA VAL A 85 -22.98 17.01 14.35
C VAL A 85 -22.52 18.36 13.81
N THR A 86 -22.85 19.41 14.55
CA THR A 86 -22.26 20.75 14.40
C THR A 86 -20.75 20.72 14.68
N TYR A 87 -20.25 19.63 15.26
CA TYR A 87 -18.85 19.35 15.61
C TYR A 87 -18.29 18.18 14.77
N LEU A 88 -16.97 17.97 14.77
CA LEU A 88 -16.39 16.78 14.12
C LEU A 88 -16.65 15.54 15.00
N GLU A 89 -17.47 14.61 14.54
CA GLU A 89 -17.55 13.27 15.13
C GLU A 89 -16.55 12.36 14.42
N VAL A 90 -15.68 11.73 15.18
CA VAL A 90 -14.74 10.72 14.69
C VAL A 90 -15.23 9.36 15.19
N THR A 91 -15.50 8.45 14.26
CA THR A 91 -15.81 7.06 14.59
C THR A 91 -14.84 6.14 13.87
N SER A 92 -14.34 5.14 14.57
CA SER A 92 -13.42 4.13 14.07
C SER A 92 -14.19 2.84 13.81
N LEU A 93 -14.06 2.29 12.61
CA LEU A 93 -14.76 1.09 12.16
C LEU A 93 -13.76 0.03 11.70
N VAL A 94 -13.98 -1.22 12.10
CA VAL A 94 -13.16 -2.37 11.69
C VAL A 94 -14.01 -3.64 11.64
N VAL A 95 -13.65 -4.57 10.77
CA VAL A 95 -14.29 -5.89 10.69
C VAL A 95 -13.34 -6.93 11.23
N ALA A 96 -13.87 -7.81 12.06
CA ALA A 96 -13.14 -8.92 12.65
C ALA A 96 -13.88 -10.24 12.44
N ALA A 97 -13.13 -11.32 12.24
CA ALA A 97 -13.62 -12.68 12.37
C ALA A 97 -13.47 -13.10 13.84
N GLN A 98 -14.52 -13.67 14.45
CA GLN A 98 -14.53 -14.09 15.85
C GLN A 98 -15.10 -15.50 16.00
N ILE A 99 -14.59 -16.27 16.98
CA ILE A 99 -15.17 -17.57 17.37
C ILE A 99 -16.33 -17.33 18.35
N LYS A 100 -17.53 -17.85 18.04
CA LYS A 100 -18.77 -17.68 18.81
C LYS A 100 -18.79 -18.44 20.14
N ALA A 101 -18.24 -19.66 20.15
CA ALA A 101 -18.27 -20.54 21.30
C ALA A 101 -16.95 -21.31 21.38
N ILE A 102 -16.36 -21.40 22.57
CA ILE A 102 -15.17 -22.23 22.78
C ILE A 102 -15.68 -23.65 23.00
N GLN A 103 -15.65 -24.49 21.97
CA GLN A 103 -15.83 -25.93 22.11
C GLN A 103 -14.53 -26.66 21.81
N SER A 104 -14.33 -27.82 22.43
CA SER A 104 -13.20 -28.70 22.14
C SER A 104 -13.28 -29.21 20.69
N PRO A 105 -12.18 -29.27 19.93
CA PRO A 105 -10.79 -28.99 20.32
C PRO A 105 -10.42 -27.50 20.31
N ALA A 106 -9.28 -27.16 20.93
CA ALA A 106 -8.72 -25.80 20.94
C ALA A 106 -8.38 -25.31 19.52
N ALA A 107 -9.37 -24.72 18.85
CA ALA A 107 -9.23 -24.12 17.54
C ALA A 107 -8.94 -22.62 17.67
N THR A 108 -8.00 -22.13 16.87
CA THR A 108 -7.77 -20.69 16.70
C THR A 108 -8.64 -20.16 15.57
N ILE A 109 -8.84 -18.84 15.53
CA ILE A 109 -9.58 -18.21 14.45
C ILE A 109 -8.97 -18.51 13.07
N TRP A 110 -7.66 -18.70 12.99
CA TRP A 110 -6.93 -19.04 11.76
C TRP A 110 -7.25 -20.44 11.23
N ASP A 111 -7.67 -21.36 12.11
CA ASP A 111 -8.11 -22.69 11.71
C ASP A 111 -9.48 -22.65 11.02
N CYS A 112 -10.27 -21.61 11.30
CA CYS A 112 -11.65 -21.47 10.82
C CYS A 112 -11.80 -20.51 9.63
N ILE A 113 -10.75 -19.73 9.30
CA ILE A 113 -10.77 -18.77 8.20
C ILE A 113 -9.68 -19.05 7.16
N HIS A 114 -9.92 -18.54 5.97
CA HIS A 114 -8.92 -18.31 4.93
C HIS A 114 -8.57 -16.82 4.97
N LYS A 115 -7.36 -16.49 5.44
CA LYS A 115 -6.89 -15.10 5.53
C LYS A 115 -6.03 -14.73 4.34
N THR A 116 -6.37 -13.62 3.69
CA THR A 116 -5.60 -13.01 2.62
C THR A 116 -4.61 -12.01 3.19
N THR A 117 -3.35 -12.19 2.84
CA THR A 117 -2.28 -11.22 3.08
C THR A 117 -2.02 -10.46 1.78
N SER A 118 -1.91 -9.14 1.86
CA SER A 118 -1.61 -8.30 0.70
C SER A 118 -0.31 -7.56 0.89
N ILE A 119 0.41 -7.37 -0.22
CA ILE A 119 1.64 -6.60 -0.31
C ILE A 119 1.40 -5.47 -1.30
N GLY A 120 1.55 -4.23 -0.85
CA GLY A 120 1.62 -3.04 -1.69
C GLY A 120 3.06 -2.62 -1.88
N ILE A 121 3.44 -2.32 -3.13
CA ILE A 121 4.78 -1.89 -3.50
C ILE A 121 4.71 -0.43 -3.87
N TYR A 122 5.40 0.41 -3.11
CA TYR A 122 5.36 1.85 -3.25
C TYR A 122 6.75 2.39 -3.57
N GLY A 123 6.86 3.22 -4.59
CA GLY A 123 8.13 3.86 -4.94
C GLY A 123 7.94 5.31 -5.35
N PRO A 124 9.00 6.03 -5.74
CA PRO A 124 8.85 7.38 -6.27
C PRO A 124 7.99 7.40 -7.55
N ARG A 125 7.46 8.57 -7.90
CA ARG A 125 6.72 8.76 -9.15
C ARG A 125 7.56 8.44 -10.39
N TYR A 126 8.86 8.73 -10.31
CA TYR A 126 9.84 8.47 -11.35
C TYR A 126 11.05 7.79 -10.73
N ILE A 127 11.69 6.87 -11.45
CA ILE A 127 12.93 6.24 -10.98
C ILE A 127 14.12 7.20 -11.13
N HIS A 128 15.08 7.06 -10.20
CA HIS A 128 16.31 7.85 -10.09
C HIS A 128 17.52 6.92 -9.96
N PRO A 129 18.78 7.38 -10.10
CA PRO A 129 19.97 6.54 -9.91
C PRO A 129 20.07 5.82 -8.55
N SER A 130 19.42 6.37 -7.53
CA SER A 130 19.29 5.75 -6.22
C SER A 130 17.90 6.09 -5.69
N PHE A 131 17.10 5.09 -5.33
CA PHE A 131 15.75 5.29 -4.85
C PHE A 131 15.29 4.19 -3.90
N THR A 132 14.36 4.56 -3.01
CA THR A 132 13.77 3.63 -2.05
C THR A 132 12.42 3.15 -2.53
N VAL A 133 12.17 1.86 -2.35
CA VAL A 133 10.87 1.22 -2.54
C VAL A 133 10.41 0.68 -1.18
N ILE A 134 9.15 0.90 -0.88
CA ILE A 134 8.50 0.53 0.38
C ILE A 134 7.51 -0.58 0.10
N PHE A 135 7.72 -1.70 0.77
CA PHE A 135 6.83 -2.85 0.75
C PHE A 135 5.95 -2.77 1.97
N THR A 136 4.65 -2.69 1.76
CA THR A 136 3.65 -2.62 2.83
C THR A 136 2.88 -3.93 2.87
N VAL A 137 2.98 -4.65 3.98
CA VAL A 137 2.29 -5.93 4.19
C VAL A 137 1.17 -5.74 5.20
N CYS A 138 -0.04 -6.21 4.87
CA CYS A 138 -1.17 -6.18 5.79
C CYS A 138 -2.13 -7.36 5.57
N GLY A 139 -2.95 -7.63 6.59
CA GLY A 139 -3.97 -8.69 6.58
C GLY A 139 -5.31 -8.30 5.95
N HIS A 140 -5.33 -7.26 5.10
CA HIS A 140 -6.50 -6.80 4.36
C HIS A 140 -6.11 -6.46 2.91
N CYS A 141 -7.07 -6.04 2.09
CA CYS A 141 -6.85 -5.79 0.65
C CYS A 141 -6.81 -4.32 0.24
N TYR A 142 -7.14 -3.40 1.15
CA TYR A 142 -7.04 -1.96 0.88
C TYR A 142 -5.57 -1.51 0.86
N MET A 143 -5.17 -0.91 -0.26
CA MET A 143 -3.86 -0.29 -0.47
C MET A 143 -4.08 1.10 -1.07
N PRO A 144 -3.75 2.20 -0.38
CA PRO A 144 -3.93 3.54 -0.92
C PRO A 144 -3.06 3.75 -2.16
N GLY A 145 -3.48 4.63 -3.09
CA GLY A 145 -2.66 4.93 -4.30
C GLY A 145 -1.38 5.72 -3.99
N LYS A 146 -1.33 6.36 -2.82
CA LYS A 146 -0.18 7.12 -2.32
C LYS A 146 0.08 6.74 -0.88
N LEU A 147 1.34 6.62 -0.51
CA LEU A 147 1.81 6.38 0.84
C LEU A 147 2.68 7.54 1.29
N THR A 148 2.23 8.25 2.32
CA THR A 148 3.03 9.28 3.00
C THR A 148 3.69 8.63 4.21
N ILE A 149 5.02 8.58 4.21
CA ILE A 149 5.77 8.04 5.34
C ILE A 149 6.29 9.23 6.14
N SER A 150 5.49 9.67 7.11
CA SER A 150 5.86 10.70 8.09
C SER A 150 6.67 10.11 9.26
N ASP A 151 6.46 8.84 9.62
CA ASP A 151 6.78 8.35 10.98
C ASP A 151 7.92 7.32 11.07
N MET A 152 8.61 7.00 9.98
CA MET A 152 9.70 6.00 10.01
C MET A 152 11.02 6.51 10.63
N LYS A 153 11.06 7.75 11.12
CA LYS A 153 12.20 8.30 11.88
C LYS A 153 11.75 8.90 13.19
N LYS A 154 11.55 8.07 14.22
CA LYS A 154 11.74 8.51 15.61
C LYS A 154 13.21 8.95 15.76
N GLY A 155 13.51 10.22 15.50
CA GLY A 155 14.79 10.84 15.93
C GLY A 155 15.60 11.66 14.93
N ALA A 156 15.15 11.93 13.70
CA ALA A 156 15.95 12.77 12.79
C ALA A 156 15.08 13.79 12.03
N LYS A 157 15.35 15.07 12.33
CA LYS A 157 15.00 16.33 11.63
C LYS A 157 13.82 16.27 10.66
N ASN A 158 12.80 17.11 10.91
CA ASN A 158 11.72 17.51 10.01
C ASN A 158 12.16 17.49 8.54
N THR A 159 11.96 16.35 7.89
CA THR A 159 12.16 16.18 6.46
C THR A 159 10.77 16.18 5.86
N SER A 160 10.58 16.92 4.77
CA SER A 160 9.28 17.01 4.10
C SER A 160 8.77 15.60 3.79
N PRO A 161 7.47 15.31 4.01
CA PRO A 161 6.92 13.99 3.78
C PRO A 161 7.22 13.51 2.36
N VAL A 162 7.95 12.40 2.24
CA VAL A 162 8.18 11.77 0.93
C VAL A 162 6.92 10.99 0.57
N VAL A 163 6.30 11.37 -0.55
CA VAL A 163 5.11 10.72 -1.08
C VAL A 163 5.55 9.60 -2.02
N PHE A 164 5.24 8.36 -1.68
CA PHE A 164 5.44 7.21 -2.55
C PHE A 164 4.13 6.86 -3.29
N GLN A 165 4.24 6.41 -4.52
CA GLN A 165 3.13 5.98 -5.37
C GLN A 165 3.07 4.46 -5.43
N LEU A 166 1.86 3.91 -5.41
CA LEU A 166 1.64 2.47 -5.57
C LEU A 166 2.04 2.03 -6.98
N TRP A 167 3.10 1.23 -7.09
CA TRP A 167 3.57 0.62 -8.34
C TRP A 167 2.85 -0.70 -8.63
N GLY A 168 2.48 -1.43 -7.59
CA GLY A 168 1.80 -2.72 -7.72
C GLY A 168 1.24 -3.21 -6.40
N LYS A 169 0.27 -4.11 -6.49
CA LYS A 169 -0.28 -4.84 -5.35
C LYS A 169 -0.34 -6.32 -5.67
N HIS A 170 -0.05 -7.16 -4.69
CA HIS A 170 -0.17 -8.60 -4.80
C HIS A 170 -0.85 -9.15 -3.56
N SER A 171 -1.74 -10.12 -3.72
CA SER A 171 -2.46 -10.76 -2.62
C SER A 171 -2.32 -12.26 -2.71
N PHE A 172 -2.12 -12.91 -1.57
CA PHE A 172 -1.97 -14.35 -1.47
C PHE A 172 -2.66 -14.87 -0.19
N LEU A 173 -3.01 -16.15 -0.20
CA LEU A 173 -3.58 -16.82 0.96
C LEU A 173 -2.46 -17.25 1.90
N LEU A 174 -2.66 -17.03 3.20
CA LEU A 174 -1.79 -17.57 4.23
C LEU A 174 -2.60 -18.52 5.13
N ASP A 175 -2.27 -19.80 5.09
CA ASP A 175 -3.05 -20.84 5.79
C ASP A 175 -2.93 -20.74 7.32
N LYS A 176 -1.78 -20.28 7.80
CA LYS A 176 -1.49 -20.11 9.22
C LYS A 176 -0.57 -18.91 9.45
N PRO A 177 -0.64 -18.24 10.61
CA PRO A 177 0.31 -17.20 10.95
C PRO A 177 1.71 -17.82 11.11
N GLN A 178 2.71 -17.23 10.46
CA GLN A 178 4.10 -17.69 10.49
C GLN A 178 5.06 -16.55 10.17
N ASP A 179 6.35 -16.70 10.50
CA ASP A 179 7.38 -15.78 10.04
C ASP A 179 7.46 -15.81 8.51
N LEU A 180 7.57 -14.63 7.91
CA LEU A 180 7.74 -14.44 6.47
C LEU A 180 9.00 -13.63 6.19
N SER A 181 9.54 -13.81 5.00
CA SER A 181 10.68 -13.09 4.51
C SER A 181 10.42 -12.61 3.10
N ILE A 182 10.70 -11.33 2.85
CA ILE A 182 10.60 -10.72 1.52
C ILE A 182 12.01 -10.61 0.96
N SER A 183 12.23 -11.26 -0.17
CA SER A 183 13.45 -11.18 -0.96
C SER A 183 13.14 -10.48 -2.29
N VAL A 184 14.02 -9.56 -2.70
CA VAL A 184 13.83 -8.75 -3.90
C VAL A 184 15.03 -8.91 -4.83
N PHE A 185 14.77 -9.20 -6.09
CA PHE A 185 15.80 -9.45 -7.10
C PHE A 185 15.55 -8.58 -8.32
N SER A 186 16.52 -7.77 -8.73
CA SER A 186 16.46 -7.14 -10.04
C SER A 186 16.49 -8.21 -11.14
N CYS A 187 15.63 -8.10 -12.14
CA CYS A 187 15.75 -8.92 -13.36
C CYS A 187 16.65 -8.24 -14.39
N ASP A 188 17.14 -7.05 -14.08
CA ASP A 188 17.97 -6.23 -14.93
C ASP A 188 19.36 -6.06 -14.29
N PRO A 189 20.45 -6.44 -14.96
CA PRO A 189 21.80 -6.32 -14.43
C PRO A 189 22.23 -4.87 -14.20
N ASP A 190 21.53 -3.90 -14.79
CA ASP A 190 21.86 -2.48 -14.67
C ASP A 190 21.37 -1.91 -13.34
N PHE A 191 20.51 -2.64 -12.62
CA PHE A 191 19.97 -2.22 -11.33
C PHE A 191 20.31 -3.24 -10.24
N GLU A 192 20.79 -2.72 -9.12
CA GLU A 192 21.16 -3.50 -7.95
C GLU A 192 20.23 -3.17 -6.77
N VAL A 193 19.86 -4.22 -6.04
CA VAL A 193 19.25 -4.10 -4.71
C VAL A 193 20.38 -4.16 -3.70
N LYS A 194 20.53 -3.15 -2.85
CA LYS A 194 21.71 -3.10 -1.96
C LYS A 194 21.73 -4.27 -0.96
N ALA A 195 22.82 -5.04 -1.00
CA ALA A 195 23.02 -6.35 -0.35
C ALA A 195 22.70 -6.41 1.16
N GLU A 196 22.96 -5.33 1.90
CA GLU A 196 22.70 -5.26 3.35
C GLU A 196 21.20 -5.38 3.71
N ARG A 197 20.32 -5.39 2.70
CA ARG A 197 18.85 -5.31 2.85
C ARG A 197 18.07 -6.20 1.89
N GLU A 198 18.70 -7.16 1.22
CA GLU A 198 18.05 -8.00 0.21
C GLU A 198 16.91 -8.87 0.76
N ARG A 199 16.99 -9.23 2.03
CA ARG A 199 15.99 -10.04 2.73
C ARG A 199 15.46 -9.29 3.96
N LYS A 200 14.13 -9.13 4.03
CA LYS A 200 13.45 -8.47 5.16
C LYS A 200 12.45 -9.41 5.81
N GLU A 201 12.66 -9.68 7.09
CA GLU A 201 11.77 -10.54 7.87
C GLU A 201 10.56 -9.78 8.42
N ILE A 202 9.44 -10.50 8.47
CA ILE A 202 8.19 -10.11 9.10
C ILE A 202 7.87 -11.19 10.12
N LYS A 203 7.78 -10.80 11.39
CA LYS A 203 7.53 -11.76 12.46
C LYS A 203 6.07 -12.15 12.51
N GLN A 204 5.81 -13.42 12.84
CA GLN A 204 4.47 -13.98 13.03
C GLN A 204 3.62 -13.12 13.97
N LYS A 205 4.22 -12.63 15.07
CA LYS A 205 3.54 -11.76 16.04
C LYS A 205 2.98 -10.48 15.43
N GLN A 206 3.64 -9.91 14.42
CA GLN A 206 3.17 -8.70 13.73
C GLN A 206 1.95 -9.00 12.87
N LEU A 207 1.96 -10.15 12.18
CA LEU A 207 0.82 -10.64 11.41
C LEU A 207 -0.38 -10.97 12.30
N LEU A 208 -0.12 -11.59 13.45
CA LEU A 208 -1.14 -11.89 14.46
C LEU A 208 -1.76 -10.62 15.05
N ALA A 209 -0.94 -9.61 15.34
CA ALA A 209 -1.41 -8.32 15.85
C ALA A 209 -2.22 -7.51 14.83
N GLY A 210 -2.26 -7.94 13.55
CA GLY A 210 -2.92 -7.23 12.46
C GLY A 210 -2.19 -5.94 12.07
N GLU A 211 -0.89 -5.85 12.35
CA GLU A 211 -0.07 -4.68 12.04
C GLU A 211 0.09 -4.51 10.52
N VAL A 212 0.19 -3.25 10.10
CA VAL A 212 0.67 -2.90 8.77
C VAL A 212 2.19 -2.76 8.85
N VAL A 213 2.91 -3.67 8.20
CA VAL A 213 4.37 -3.73 8.28
C VAL A 213 5.00 -3.08 7.04
N HIS A 214 5.88 -2.10 7.25
CA HIS A 214 6.60 -1.44 6.16
C HIS A 214 8.06 -1.89 6.12
N GLN A 215 8.51 -2.37 4.96
CA GLN A 215 9.89 -2.78 4.70
C GLN A 215 10.49 -1.94 3.58
N GLN A 216 11.72 -1.47 3.78
CA GLN A 216 12.40 -0.59 2.81
C GLN A 216 13.49 -1.34 2.07
N PHE A 217 13.44 -1.26 0.75
CA PHE A 217 14.47 -1.75 -0.16
C PHE A 217 15.06 -0.59 -0.94
N LEU A 218 16.39 -0.56 -1.02
CA LEU A 218 17.13 0.48 -1.71
C LEU A 218 17.63 -0.09 -3.04
N PHE A 219 17.22 0.56 -4.11
CA PHE A 219 17.68 0.28 -5.46
C PHE A 219 18.71 1.32 -5.87
N SER A 220 19.72 0.88 -6.60
CA SER A 220 20.69 1.75 -7.27
C SER A 220 20.98 1.26 -8.68
N LEU A 221 21.29 2.20 -9.55
CA LEU A 221 21.81 1.92 -10.87
C LEU A 221 23.30 1.52 -10.75
N ALA A 222 23.67 0.42 -11.38
CA ALA A 222 25.05 -0.03 -11.53
C ALA A 222 25.81 0.91 -12.48
N ASP A 223 27.11 1.08 -12.23
CA ASP A 223 27.97 2.13 -12.78
C ASP A 223 27.69 2.57 -14.24
N SER A 224 27.57 3.89 -14.43
CA SER A 224 27.58 4.61 -15.73
C SER A 224 26.51 4.26 -16.78
N ARG A 225 25.46 3.54 -16.38
CA ARG A 225 24.38 3.12 -17.30
C ARG A 225 23.28 4.16 -17.45
N GLU A 226 22.44 4.01 -18.47
CA GLU A 226 21.30 4.90 -18.66
C GLU A 226 20.10 4.46 -17.82
N MET A 227 19.33 5.43 -17.33
CA MET A 227 18.08 5.16 -16.62
C MET A 227 17.01 4.67 -17.58
N HIS A 228 16.44 3.49 -17.32
CA HIS A 228 15.37 2.90 -18.09
C HIS A 228 14.37 2.14 -17.20
N ILE A 229 13.17 1.89 -17.73
CA ILE A 229 12.17 1.05 -17.07
C ILE A 229 12.73 -0.37 -16.97
N PHE A 230 12.56 -0.99 -15.81
CA PHE A 230 13.00 -2.36 -15.58
C PHE A 230 11.99 -3.13 -14.74
N VAL A 231 12.19 -4.43 -14.64
CA VAL A 231 11.35 -5.33 -13.87
C VAL A 231 12.18 -5.94 -12.74
N PHE A 232 11.58 -6.06 -11.56
CA PHE A 232 12.16 -6.83 -10.46
C PHE A 232 11.19 -7.89 -9.97
N ARG A 233 11.76 -8.97 -9.45
CA ARG A 233 11.07 -10.12 -8.89
C ARG A 233 10.99 -9.97 -7.38
N VAL A 234 9.81 -10.22 -6.84
CA VAL A 234 9.54 -10.28 -5.41
C VAL A 234 9.22 -11.73 -5.05
N GLN A 235 9.91 -12.25 -4.04
CA GLN A 235 9.68 -13.58 -3.50
C GLN A 235 9.35 -13.47 -2.01
N VAL A 236 8.27 -14.13 -1.60
CA VAL A 236 7.84 -14.19 -0.20
C VAL A 236 7.92 -15.63 0.25
N GLU A 237 8.69 -15.89 1.29
CA GLU A 237 8.96 -17.24 1.77
C GLU A 237 9.07 -17.29 3.30
N PRO A 238 8.78 -18.43 3.93
CA PRO A 238 9.16 -18.65 5.32
C PRO A 238 10.69 -18.74 5.42
N PRO A 239 11.30 -18.44 6.58
CA PRO A 239 12.76 -18.45 6.74
C PRO A 239 13.45 -19.73 6.23
N ASN A 240 12.82 -20.90 6.43
CA ASN A 240 13.33 -22.22 6.04
C ASN A 240 12.33 -23.01 5.16
N GLY A 241 11.45 -22.31 4.44
CA GLY A 241 10.34 -22.94 3.71
C GLY A 241 10.36 -22.67 2.21
N ARG A 242 9.45 -23.32 1.49
CA ARG A 242 9.16 -23.01 0.08
C ARG A 242 8.51 -21.63 -0.03
N ALA A 243 8.81 -20.91 -1.11
CA ALA A 243 8.14 -19.66 -1.43
C ALA A 243 6.61 -19.80 -1.38
N VAL A 244 5.96 -18.93 -0.62
CA VAL A 244 4.50 -18.81 -0.52
C VAL A 244 3.95 -18.15 -1.78
N THR A 245 4.67 -17.16 -2.30
CA THR A 245 4.32 -16.49 -3.55
C THR A 245 5.53 -15.83 -4.19
N GLN A 246 5.46 -15.66 -5.51
CA GLN A 246 6.43 -14.92 -6.31
C GLN A 246 5.68 -14.12 -7.38
N PHE A 247 6.12 -12.89 -7.62
CA PHE A 247 5.53 -12.02 -8.64
C PHE A 247 6.56 -11.00 -9.15
N PHE A 248 6.22 -10.31 -10.23
CA PHE A 248 7.07 -9.32 -10.87
C PHE A 248 6.43 -7.94 -10.77
N VAL A 249 7.26 -6.90 -10.68
CA VAL A 249 6.83 -5.50 -10.64
C VAL A 249 7.63 -4.72 -11.66
N THR A 250 6.92 -3.97 -12.52
CA THR A 250 7.52 -3.04 -13.47
C THR A 250 7.64 -1.66 -12.83
N THR A 251 8.80 -1.02 -12.99
CA THR A 251 9.03 0.33 -12.48
C THR A 251 8.35 1.41 -13.35
N PRO A 252 8.08 2.61 -12.80
CA PRO A 252 7.62 3.74 -13.61
C PRO A 252 8.76 4.33 -14.45
N ASP A 253 8.42 5.26 -15.33
CA ASP A 253 9.38 5.98 -16.16
C ASP A 253 10.52 6.65 -15.35
N PRO A 254 11.73 6.71 -15.93
CA PRO A 254 12.80 7.59 -15.45
C PRO A 254 12.38 9.05 -15.34
N ALA A 255 13.00 9.78 -14.42
CA ALA A 255 12.75 11.21 -14.28
C ALA A 255 13.05 11.95 -15.60
N PRO A 256 12.18 12.88 -16.05
CA PRO A 256 12.29 13.52 -17.37
C PRO A 256 13.64 14.21 -17.63
N ASN A 257 14.24 14.77 -16.57
CA ASN A 257 15.52 15.48 -16.66
C ASN A 257 16.72 14.54 -16.85
N LEU A 258 16.59 13.25 -16.53
CA LEU A 258 17.65 12.25 -16.74
C LEU A 258 17.74 11.85 -18.22
N LYS A 259 16.64 11.93 -18.98
CA LYS A 259 16.65 11.73 -20.45
C LYS A 259 17.43 12.84 -21.20
N ARG A 260 17.66 14.01 -20.59
CA ARG A 260 18.45 15.11 -21.19
C ARG A 260 19.95 14.97 -20.99
N LEU A 261 20.39 14.27 -19.94
CA LEU A 261 21.81 14.13 -19.61
C LEU A 261 22.53 13.14 -20.52
N SER A 262 21.87 12.05 -20.96
CA SER A 262 22.40 11.12 -21.95
C SER A 262 22.65 11.80 -23.31
N ASN A 263 21.73 12.66 -23.73
CA ASN A 263 21.84 13.37 -25.02
C ASN A 263 22.93 14.46 -25.04
N ARG A 264 23.47 14.88 -23.89
CA ARG A 264 24.51 15.93 -23.82
C ARG A 264 25.93 15.41 -24.00
N LEU A 265 26.16 14.10 -23.90
CA LEU A 265 27.50 13.54 -24.11
C LEU A 265 27.90 13.50 -25.60
N GLY A 266 26.92 13.49 -26.51
CA GLY A 266 27.14 13.58 -27.96
C GLY A 266 27.40 15.00 -28.46
N ASP A 267 26.84 16.03 -27.82
CA ASP A 267 26.91 17.43 -28.28
C ASP A 267 28.24 18.13 -27.96
N LEU A 268 29.02 17.62 -26.99
CA LEU A 268 30.30 18.23 -26.59
C LEU A 268 31.46 17.94 -27.57
N GLN A 269 31.28 17.06 -28.56
CA GLN A 269 32.26 16.86 -29.64
C GLN A 269 31.98 17.75 -30.87
N GLU A 270 30.78 18.30 -31.02
CA GLU A 270 30.40 19.12 -32.18
C GLU A 270 30.74 20.62 -32.01
N GLU A 271 31.03 21.09 -30.78
CA GLU A 271 31.31 22.51 -30.48
C GLU A 271 32.65 23.06 -31.00
N LYS A 272 33.42 22.29 -31.79
CA LYS A 272 34.64 22.79 -32.48
C LYS A 272 34.50 23.07 -33.98
N LYS A 273 33.28 23.03 -34.54
CA LYS A 273 33.10 23.16 -36.00
C LYS A 273 31.91 24.01 -36.45
N ILE A 274 31.70 25.19 -35.86
CA ILE A 274 30.84 26.21 -36.51
C ILE A 274 31.59 27.54 -36.59
N LYS A 275 32.49 27.62 -37.58
CA LYS A 275 32.98 28.90 -38.10
C LYS A 275 31.86 29.52 -38.94
N SER A 276 31.47 30.73 -38.56
CA SER A 276 30.96 31.82 -39.41
C SER A 276 29.86 31.47 -40.43
N ALA A 277 28.63 31.93 -40.16
CA ALA A 277 27.62 32.16 -41.19
C ALA A 277 27.02 33.59 -41.05
N PRO A 278 26.62 34.24 -42.16
CA PRO A 278 26.34 35.68 -42.20
C PRO A 278 24.93 36.02 -41.74
N LEU A 279 24.75 37.22 -41.18
CA LEU A 279 23.48 37.77 -40.74
C LEU A 279 22.53 38.01 -41.93
N LEU A 280 21.33 37.42 -41.89
CA LEU A 280 20.25 37.70 -42.84
C LEU A 280 19.44 38.95 -42.41
N PRO A 281 18.86 39.71 -43.36
CA PRO A 281 18.27 41.03 -43.06
C PRO A 281 16.87 40.93 -42.47
N ALA A 282 16.57 41.87 -41.57
CA ALA A 282 15.32 41.97 -40.81
C ALA A 282 14.10 42.22 -41.73
N VAL A 283 13.11 41.34 -41.63
CA VAL A 283 11.79 41.53 -42.27
C VAL A 283 10.91 42.36 -41.34
N CYS A 284 10.45 43.51 -41.83
CA CYS A 284 9.56 44.42 -41.13
C CYS A 284 8.11 43.92 -41.26
N VAL A 285 7.43 43.62 -40.15
CA VAL A 285 6.03 43.18 -40.13
C VAL A 285 5.13 44.37 -39.80
N LYS A 286 4.17 44.70 -40.67
CA LYS A 286 3.11 45.69 -40.43
C LYS A 286 1.90 45.00 -39.78
N TYR A 287 1.38 45.61 -38.72
CA TYR A 287 0.14 45.18 -38.04
C TYR A 287 -1.08 45.95 -38.57
N PRO A 288 -2.28 45.35 -38.61
CA PRO A 288 -3.49 46.01 -39.09
C PRO A 288 -4.16 46.86 -38.01
N THR A 289 -4.69 48.02 -38.41
CA THR A 289 -5.56 48.90 -37.61
C THR A 289 -7.02 48.76 -38.06
N PHE A 290 -7.94 48.81 -37.10
CA PHE A 290 -9.39 48.77 -37.32
C PHE A 290 -9.90 50.14 -37.80
N GLN A 291 -10.90 50.13 -38.69
CA GLN A 291 -11.61 51.33 -39.16
C GLN A 291 -12.86 51.59 -38.30
N ASP A 292 -13.23 52.88 -38.22
CA ASP A 292 -14.28 53.49 -37.38
C ASP A 292 -15.68 52.85 -37.48
#